data_AF-A0A6V7P429-F1
#
_entry.id   AF-A0A6V7P429-F1
#
_cell.length_a   1.000
_cell.length_b   1.000
_cell.length_c   1.000
_cell.angle_alpha   90.00
_cell.angle_beta   90.00
_cell.angle_gamma   90.00
#
_symmetry.space_group_name_H-M   'P 1'
#
loop_
_entity.id
_entity.type
_entity.pdbx_description
1 polymer ?
#
loop_
_entity_poly.entity_id
_entity_poly.type
_entity_poly.pdbx_seq_one_letter_code
_entity_poly.pdbx_strand_id
1 'polypeptide(L)'
;MLYGRTPFRGKNRRRTFSNILHKDLTFPSSIPVSLAARQLIHGLLHRDPANRLGSSSGANEIKQHPFFCDINWPLIRCMTPPQLHVPLKLTGEEPDSNLKDVPWDAEEMLIQRLEKF
;
A
#
# COMPACT_ATOMS: atom_id res chain seq x y z
N MET A 1 -1.08 -5.79 -6.75
CA MET A 1 0.00 -4.79 -6.96
C MET A 1 0.90 -5.24 -8.11
N LEU A 2 1.47 -4.29 -8.87
CA LEU A 2 2.06 -4.58 -10.20
C LEU A 2 3.37 -5.39 -10.19
N TYR A 3 4.30 -5.12 -9.27
CA TYR A 3 5.62 -5.77 -9.25
C TYR A 3 5.85 -6.74 -8.08
N GLY A 4 4.88 -6.87 -7.16
CA GLY A 4 4.97 -7.80 -6.01
C GLY A 4 6.07 -7.50 -4.98
N ARG A 5 6.85 -6.42 -5.14
CA ARG A 5 7.91 -6.00 -4.22
C ARG A 5 8.02 -4.48 -4.16
N THR A 6 8.56 -3.96 -3.05
CA THR A 6 8.80 -2.53 -2.90
C THR A 6 9.99 -2.07 -3.78
N PRO A 7 9.94 -0.87 -4.37
CA PRO A 7 10.96 -0.42 -5.33
C PRO A 7 12.35 -0.18 -4.70
N PHE A 8 12.40 0.21 -3.42
CA PHE A 8 13.63 0.62 -2.73
C PHE A 8 14.16 -0.40 -1.71
N ARG A 9 13.66 -1.65 -1.71
CA ARG A 9 14.08 -2.69 -0.76
C ARG A 9 15.60 -2.88 -0.74
N GLY A 10 16.21 -2.76 0.45
CA GLY A 10 17.61 -3.10 0.71
C GLY A 10 17.76 -4.39 1.52
N LYS A 11 19.01 -4.86 1.70
CA LYS A 11 19.33 -6.04 2.54
C LYS A 11 18.94 -5.86 4.01
N ASN A 12 18.94 -4.62 4.50
CA ASN A 12 18.56 -4.25 5.85
C ASN A 12 17.89 -2.86 5.86
N ARG A 13 17.35 -2.45 7.02
CA ARG A 13 16.62 -1.19 7.19
C ARG A 13 17.43 0.04 6.77
N ARG A 14 18.70 0.12 7.20
CA ARG A 14 19.61 1.22 6.83
C ARG A 14 19.78 1.34 5.31
N ARG A 15 19.94 0.21 4.61
CA ARG A 15 20.06 0.20 3.15
C ARG A 15 18.75 0.58 2.47
N THR A 16 17.60 0.15 3.00
CA THR A 16 16.29 0.55 2.47
C THR A 16 16.11 2.07 2.53
N PHE A 17 16.43 2.73 3.65
CA PHE A 17 16.35 4.20 3.73
C PHE A 17 17.31 4.89 2.77
N SER A 18 18.56 4.44 2.71
CA SER A 18 19.54 4.96 1.74
C SER A 18 19.04 4.83 0.30
N ASN A 19 18.40 3.70 -0.05
CA ASN A 19 17.80 3.51 -1.37
C ASN A 19 16.63 4.47 -1.62
N ILE A 20 15.75 4.70 -0.64
CA ILE A 20 14.64 5.66 -0.78
C ILE A 20 15.15 7.06 -1.12
N LEU A 21 16.25 7.48 -0.47
CA LEU A 21 16.82 8.81 -0.66
C LEU A 21 17.58 8.94 -1.98
N HIS A 22 18.33 7.91 -2.38
CA HIS A 22 19.37 8.07 -3.41
C HIS A 22 19.26 7.12 -4.61
N LYS A 23 18.59 5.97 -4.49
CA LYS A 23 18.53 4.98 -5.57
C LYS A 23 17.42 5.32 -6.55
N ASP A 24 17.72 5.32 -7.84
CA ASP A 24 16.71 5.60 -8.87
C ASP A 24 15.62 4.53 -8.96
N LEU A 25 14.42 5.00 -9.27
CA LEU A 25 13.27 4.15 -9.50
C LEU A 25 13.49 3.37 -10.81
N THR A 26 13.41 2.05 -10.73
CA THR A 26 13.63 1.15 -11.86
C THR A 26 12.48 0.16 -11.98
N PHE A 27 12.14 -0.17 -13.22
CA PHE A 27 11.06 -1.09 -13.56
C PHE A 27 11.65 -2.33 -14.25
N PRO A 28 11.51 -3.53 -13.66
CA PRO A 28 11.96 -4.76 -14.29
C PRO A 28 11.26 -4.99 -15.64
N SER A 29 12.03 -5.28 -16.69
CA SER A 29 11.48 -5.64 -18.01
C SER A 29 10.78 -7.00 -18.02
N SER A 30 11.09 -7.87 -17.04
CA SER A 30 10.51 -9.21 -16.93
C SER A 30 9.02 -9.23 -16.55
N ILE A 31 8.47 -8.10 -16.09
CA ILE A 31 7.05 -7.99 -15.71
C ILE A 31 6.41 -6.93 -16.62
N PRO A 32 5.51 -7.32 -17.53
CA PRO A 32 4.86 -6.36 -18.42
C PRO A 32 3.89 -5.49 -17.61
N VAL A 33 4.06 -4.18 -17.73
CA VAL A 33 3.22 -3.17 -17.08
C VAL A 33 2.96 -2.06 -18.10
N SER A 34 1.78 -1.44 -18.09
CA SER A 34 1.45 -0.37 -19.02
C SER A 34 2.36 0.85 -18.81
N LEU A 35 2.55 1.65 -19.87
CA LEU A 35 3.30 2.90 -19.78
C LEU A 35 2.66 3.85 -18.76
N ALA A 36 1.32 4.00 -18.82
CA ALA A 36 0.56 4.83 -17.89
C ALA A 36 0.80 4.41 -16.42
N ALA A 37 0.86 3.12 -16.13
CA ALA A 37 1.16 2.66 -14.77
C ALA A 37 2.59 3.03 -14.32
N ARG A 38 3.59 2.89 -15.20
CA ARG A 38 4.97 3.31 -14.89
C ARG A 38 5.08 4.81 -14.66
N GLN A 39 4.42 5.62 -15.50
CA GLN A 39 4.36 7.08 -15.36
C GLN A 39 3.70 7.48 -14.04
N LEU A 40 2.58 6.84 -13.68
CA LEU A 40 1.90 7.06 -12.40
C LEU A 40 2.84 6.79 -11.22
N ILE A 41 3.50 5.62 -11.20
CA ILE A 41 4.44 5.26 -10.11
C ILE A 41 5.60 6.26 -10.05
N HIS A 42 6.13 6.68 -11.20
CA HIS A 42 7.20 7.67 -11.26
C HIS A 42 6.79 9.02 -10.67
N GLY A 43 5.59 9.51 -11.02
CA GLY A 43 5.06 10.75 -10.46
C GLY A 43 4.79 10.67 -8.95
N LEU A 44 4.21 9.57 -8.47
CA LEU A 44 3.92 9.37 -7.05
C LEU A 44 5.17 9.22 -6.19
N LEU A 45 6.22 8.60 -6.73
CA LEU A 45 7.49 8.37 -6.04
C LEU A 45 8.56 9.42 -6.39
N HIS A 46 8.13 10.60 -6.83
CA HIS A 46 9.04 11.72 -7.05
C HIS A 46 9.71 12.13 -5.72
N ARG A 47 11.04 12.28 -5.76
CA ARG A 47 11.85 12.56 -4.57
C ARG A 47 11.52 13.92 -3.98
N ASP A 48 11.56 14.94 -4.83
CA ASP A 48 11.15 16.28 -4.46
C ASP A 48 9.63 16.31 -4.26
N PRO A 49 9.14 16.62 -3.04
CA PRO A 49 7.72 16.72 -2.76
C PRO A 49 7.01 17.77 -3.61
N ALA A 50 7.65 18.89 -3.96
CA ALA A 50 7.00 19.94 -4.75
C ALA A 50 6.61 19.46 -6.15
N ASN A 51 7.39 18.52 -6.70
CA ASN A 51 7.19 17.92 -8.03
C ASN A 51 6.48 16.57 -7.98
N ARG A 52 6.03 16.12 -6.80
CA ARG A 52 5.32 14.84 -6.64
C ARG A 52 3.90 14.96 -7.16
N LEU A 53 3.43 13.93 -7.86
CA LEU A 53 2.05 13.86 -8.31
C LEU A 53 1.11 13.94 -7.10
N GLY A 54 0.19 14.90 -7.15
CA GLY A 54 -0.74 15.24 -6.09
C GLY A 54 -0.33 16.43 -5.22
N SER A 55 0.79 17.09 -5.52
CA SER A 55 1.28 18.19 -4.68
C SER A 55 0.64 19.54 -4.98
N SER A 56 0.17 19.83 -6.20
CA SER A 56 -0.42 21.14 -6.52
C SER A 56 -1.93 21.17 -6.32
N SER A 57 -2.65 20.18 -6.86
CA SER A 57 -4.12 20.08 -6.82
C SER A 57 -4.62 18.84 -6.05
N GLY A 58 -3.77 18.24 -5.22
CA GLY A 58 -4.14 17.10 -4.38
C GLY A 58 -4.51 15.85 -5.19
N ALA A 59 -5.49 15.11 -4.67
CA ALA A 59 -5.93 13.86 -5.30
C ALA A 59 -6.47 14.02 -6.73
N ASN A 60 -6.85 15.24 -7.16
CA ASN A 60 -7.39 15.46 -8.49
C ASN A 60 -6.38 15.12 -9.60
N GLU A 61 -5.09 15.43 -9.41
CA GLU A 61 -4.04 15.08 -10.37
C GLU A 61 -3.93 13.57 -10.57
N ILE A 62 -4.06 12.82 -9.47
CA ILE A 62 -4.00 11.35 -9.50
C ILE A 62 -5.22 10.82 -10.25
N LYS A 63 -6.42 11.35 -9.96
CA LYS A 63 -7.68 10.93 -10.59
C LYS A 63 -7.71 11.17 -12.11
N GLN A 64 -7.07 12.24 -12.57
CA GLN A 64 -6.99 12.62 -13.99
C GLN A 64 -5.87 11.89 -14.75
N HIS A 65 -5.00 11.15 -14.06
CA HIS A 65 -3.89 10.45 -14.71
C HIS A 65 -4.42 9.39 -15.70
N PRO A 66 -3.81 9.19 -16.89
CA PRO A 66 -4.25 8.20 -17.89
C PRO A 66 -4.35 6.75 -17.39
N PHE A 67 -3.72 6.44 -16.26
CA PHE A 67 -3.83 5.11 -15.64
C PHE A 67 -5.25 4.85 -15.08
N PHE A 68 -5.97 5.90 -14.73
CA PHE A 68 -7.32 5.84 -14.14
C PHE A 68 -8.40 6.40 -15.08
N CYS A 69 -8.14 6.48 -16.39
CA CYS A 69 -9.09 7.05 -17.36
C CYS A 69 -10.45 6.34 -17.38
N ASP A 70 -10.47 5.04 -17.10
CA ASP A 70 -11.69 4.23 -17.15
C ASP A 70 -12.49 4.26 -15.83
N ILE A 71 -12.04 5.05 -14.84
CA ILE A 71 -12.70 5.16 -13.55
C ILE A 71 -13.68 6.34 -13.52
N ASN A 72 -14.96 6.04 -13.28
CA ASN A 72 -15.95 7.04 -12.91
C ASN A 72 -15.87 7.34 -11.41
N TRP A 73 -15.04 8.31 -11.04
CA TRP A 73 -14.78 8.65 -9.63
C TRP A 73 -16.03 9.03 -8.80
N PRO A 74 -16.99 9.82 -9.32
CA PRO A 74 -18.25 10.08 -8.60
C PRO A 74 -19.04 8.83 -8.24
N LEU A 75 -19.00 7.80 -9.09
CA LEU A 75 -19.81 6.58 -8.94
C LEU A 75 -19.03 5.39 -8.40
N ILE A 76 -17.74 5.53 -8.07
CA ILE A 76 -16.85 4.40 -7.74
C ILE A 76 -17.41 3.45 -6.67
N ARG A 77 -18.16 3.98 -5.70
CA ARG A 77 -18.78 3.19 -4.61
C ARG A 77 -19.99 2.36 -5.05
N CYS A 78 -20.61 2.73 -6.15
CA CYS A 78 -21.80 2.09 -6.71
C CYS A 78 -21.49 1.30 -8.00
N MET A 79 -20.25 1.35 -8.47
CA MET A 79 -19.81 0.57 -9.63
C MET A 79 -19.71 -0.92 -9.25
N THR A 80 -20.06 -1.80 -10.19
CA THR A 80 -19.78 -3.23 -10.05
C THR A 80 -18.28 -3.43 -9.94
N PRO A 81 -17.79 -4.11 -8.89
CA PRO A 81 -16.35 -4.32 -8.72
C PRO A 81 -15.82 -5.20 -9.87
N PRO A 82 -14.55 -4.99 -10.28
CA PRO A 82 -13.94 -5.82 -11.29
C PRO A 82 -13.80 -7.27 -10.81
N GLN A 83 -13.91 -8.20 -11.74
CA GLN A 83 -13.70 -9.62 -11.46
C GLN A 83 -12.26 -9.86 -11.04
N LEU A 84 -12.06 -10.64 -9.98
CA LEU A 84 -10.74 -10.98 -9.50
C LEU A 84 -10.21 -12.18 -10.27
N HIS A 85 -8.95 -12.10 -10.70
CA HIS A 85 -8.29 -13.21 -11.38
C HIS A 85 -8.01 -14.39 -10.43
N VAL A 86 -7.95 -14.13 -9.13
CA VAL A 86 -7.77 -15.14 -8.08
C VAL A 86 -9.01 -15.19 -7.21
N PRO A 87 -9.62 -16.37 -6.98
CA PRO A 87 -10.76 -16.49 -6.08
C PRO A 87 -10.45 -15.98 -4.67
N LEU A 88 -11.36 -15.19 -4.11
CA LEU A 88 -11.28 -14.77 -2.71
C LEU A 88 -11.57 -15.97 -1.83
N LYS A 89 -10.60 -16.37 -1.01
CA LYS A 89 -10.86 -17.18 0.18
C LYS A 89 -11.10 -16.22 1.33
N LEU A 90 -12.37 -16.04 1.71
CA LEU A 90 -12.69 -15.30 2.93
C LEU A 90 -12.21 -16.16 4.10
N THR A 91 -11.27 -15.63 4.89
CA THR A 91 -10.81 -16.29 6.11
C THR A 91 -11.92 -16.16 7.14
N GLY A 92 -12.79 -17.16 7.20
CA GLY A 92 -13.88 -17.20 8.16
C GLY A 92 -14.81 -18.34 7.83
N GLU A 93 -14.47 -19.54 8.34
CA GLU A 93 -15.34 -20.49 9.06
C GLU A 93 -14.43 -21.61 9.61
N GLU A 94 -13.46 -21.27 10.46
CA GLU A 94 -12.93 -22.26 11.40
C GLU A 94 -13.71 -22.03 12.71
N PRO A 95 -14.50 -23.01 13.20
CA PRO A 95 -15.11 -22.89 14.52
C PRO A 95 -13.97 -22.85 15.55
N ASP A 96 -13.78 -21.68 16.16
CA ASP A 96 -12.76 -21.39 17.17
C ASP A 96 -12.98 -22.28 18.41
N SER A 97 -12.49 -23.50 18.35
CA SER A 97 -12.59 -24.49 19.43
C SER A 97 -11.43 -24.38 20.43
N ASN A 98 -10.62 -23.32 20.38
CA ASN A 98 -9.56 -23.10 21.37
C ASN A 98 -9.21 -21.62 21.64
N LEU A 99 -10.19 -20.71 21.55
CA LEU A 99 -10.12 -19.47 22.33
C LEU A 99 -10.46 -19.82 23.79
N LYS A 100 -9.51 -20.41 24.51
CA LYS A 100 -9.60 -20.44 25.98
C LYS A 100 -9.42 -19.01 26.45
N ASP A 101 -10.49 -18.51 27.06
CA ASP A 101 -10.62 -17.21 27.72
C ASP A 101 -9.28 -16.76 28.33
N VAL A 102 -8.64 -15.78 27.69
CA VAL A 102 -7.55 -15.03 28.32
C VAL A 102 -8.24 -13.92 29.12
N PRO A 103 -8.21 -13.96 30.46
CA PRO A 103 -8.86 -12.93 31.27
C PRO A 103 -8.18 -11.57 31.04
N TRP A 104 -9.00 -10.57 30.73
CA TRP A 104 -8.62 -9.19 30.44
C TRP A 104 -7.91 -8.46 31.61
N ASP A 105 -7.84 -9.10 32.78
CA ASP A 105 -7.12 -8.62 33.97
C ASP A 105 -5.60 -8.57 33.77
N ALA A 106 -5.04 -9.29 32.79
CA ALA A 106 -3.60 -9.30 32.53
C ALA A 106 -3.08 -8.03 31.81
N GLU A 107 -3.94 -7.33 31.08
CA GLU A 107 -3.57 -6.11 30.35
C GLU A 107 -3.51 -4.89 31.31
N GLU A 108 -4.41 -4.83 32.29
CA GLU A 108 -4.35 -3.82 33.37
C GLU A 108 -3.10 -3.97 34.25
N MET A 109 -2.68 -5.21 34.53
CA MET A 109 -1.45 -5.48 35.29
C MET A 109 -0.17 -5.03 34.58
N LEU A 110 -0.16 -5.04 33.24
CA LEU A 110 0.97 -4.58 32.43
C LEU A 110 1.04 -3.04 32.37
N ILE A 111 -0.10 -2.38 32.26
CA ILE A 111 -0.21 -0.92 32.25
C ILE A 111 0.23 -0.37 33.62
N GLN A 112 -0.24 -0.99 34.72
CA GLN A 112 0.12 -0.55 36.07
C GLN A 112 1.61 -0.77 36.42
N ARG A 113 2.29 -1.70 35.72
CA ARG A 113 3.74 -1.93 35.87
C ARG A 113 4.58 -0.94 35.07
N LEU A 114 4.06 -0.40 33.97
CA LEU A 114 4.76 0.57 33.12
C LEU A 114 4.65 2.00 33.66
N GLU A 115 3.58 2.31 34.40
CA GLU A 115 3.39 3.64 35.02
C GLU A 115 4.21 3.85 36.32
N LYS A 116 4.94 2.81 36.79
CA LYS A 116 5.74 2.87 38.01
C LYS A 116 7.25 3.06 37.81
N PHE A 117 7.66 3.52 36.62
CA PHE A 117 9.02 4.00 36.34
C PHE A 117 8.99 5.39 35.72
#